data_AF-A0A2M8XZX3-F1
#
_entry.id   AF-A0A2M8XZX3-F1
#
_cell.length_a   1.000
_cell.length_b   1.000
_cell.length_c   1.000
_cell.angle_alpha   90.00
_cell.angle_beta   90.00
_cell.angle_gamma   90.00
#
_symmetry.space_group_name_H-M   'P 1'
#
loop_
_entity.id
_entity.type
_entity.pdbx_description
1 polymer ?
#
loop_
_entity_poly.entity_id
_entity_poly.type
_entity_poly.pdbx_seq_one_letter_code
_entity_poly.pdbx_strand_id
1 'polypeptide(L)'
;MEPVTMAIITPFLIELGKKGIEKFTEKGFESVSESAINWFKSLFFKDDKPKKALLELQKEPENKEKQNIAKAIIENSIEDNPEFNNYLKELMEKLPKIENTISNSKNVNTGNVNTGGGNFRIGDDYGN
;
A
#
# COMPACT_ATOMS: atom_id res chain seq x y z
N MET A 1 -10.54 -14.80 5.76
CA MET A 1 -9.97 -13.63 5.04
C MET A 1 -8.50 -13.61 5.40
N GLU A 2 -7.58 -13.70 4.44
CA GLU A 2 -6.15 -13.64 4.77
C GLU A 2 -5.82 -12.25 5.32
N PRO A 3 -5.11 -12.15 6.46
CA PRO A 3 -4.68 -10.86 6.99
C PRO A 3 -3.71 -10.21 5.99
N VAL A 4 -3.83 -8.89 5.80
CA VAL A 4 -2.81 -8.15 5.03
C VAL A 4 -1.48 -8.32 5.79
N THR A 5 -0.54 -9.03 5.19
CA THR A 5 0.69 -9.47 5.85
C THR A 5 1.72 -8.34 5.92
N MET A 6 2.67 -8.46 6.86
CA MET A 6 3.81 -7.53 7.06
C MET A 6 4.46 -7.07 5.73
N ALA A 7 4.59 -7.99 4.77
CA ALA A 7 5.25 -7.75 3.49
C ALA A 7 4.55 -6.67 2.63
N ILE A 8 3.25 -6.46 2.82
CA ILE A 8 2.46 -5.53 2.01
C ILE A 8 2.34 -4.16 2.71
N ILE A 9 2.31 -4.12 4.05
CA ILE A 9 2.16 -2.86 4.83
C ILE A 9 3.46 -2.07 4.88
N THR A 10 4.62 -2.73 4.99
CA THR A 10 5.92 -2.05 5.06
C THR A 10 6.19 -1.10 3.88
N PRO A 11 6.03 -1.49 2.61
CA PRO A 11 6.29 -0.59 1.50
C PRO A 11 5.31 0.61 1.48
N PHE A 12 4.06 0.41 1.90
CA PHE A 12 3.09 1.50 2.12
C PHE A 12 3.60 2.49 3.18
N LEU A 13 4.07 2.00 4.33
CA LEU A 13 4.58 2.84 5.43
C LEU A 13 5.85 3.61 5.04
N ILE A 14 6.75 2.97 4.29
CA ILE A 14 7.96 3.62 3.76
C ILE A 14 7.56 4.76 2.82
N GLU A 15 6.62 4.52 1.91
CA GLU A 15 6.17 5.54 0.97
C GLU A 15 5.44 6.69 1.67
N LEU A 16 4.60 6.37 2.66
CA LEU A 16 3.93 7.33 3.52
C LEU A 16 4.93 8.24 4.26
N GLY A 17 5.98 7.65 4.81
CA GLY A 17 7.06 8.39 5.46
C GLY A 17 7.87 9.24 4.48
N LYS A 18 8.21 8.71 3.30
CA LYS A 18 9.04 9.39 2.28
C LYS A 18 8.33 10.54 1.56
N LYS A 19 7.08 10.35 1.13
CA LYS A 19 6.34 11.37 0.36
C LYS A 19 5.69 12.43 1.24
N GLY A 20 5.58 12.15 2.55
CA GLY A 20 4.87 13.01 3.48
C GLY A 20 3.36 12.99 3.23
N ILE A 21 2.61 13.30 4.28
CA ILE A 21 1.14 13.29 4.23
C ILE A 21 0.57 14.37 3.33
N GLU A 22 1.28 15.47 3.09
CA GLU A 22 0.84 16.57 2.21
C GLU A 22 0.57 16.07 0.77
N LYS A 23 1.44 15.21 0.23
CA LYS A 23 1.22 14.60 -1.09
C LYS A 23 0.07 13.58 -1.10
N PHE A 24 -0.18 12.93 0.04
CA PHE A 24 -1.30 12.01 0.19
C PHE A 24 -2.63 12.78 0.31
N THR A 25 -2.66 13.90 1.03
CA THR A 25 -3.89 14.66 1.33
C THR A 25 -4.39 15.54 0.19
N GLU A 26 -3.51 16.08 -0.66
CA GLU A 26 -3.94 17.02 -1.72
C GLU A 26 -4.30 16.36 -3.06
N LYS A 27 -3.66 15.24 -3.41
CA LYS A 27 -3.90 14.53 -4.69
C LYS A 27 -3.90 13.00 -4.56
N GLY A 28 -3.22 12.46 -3.56
CA GLY A 28 -3.12 11.01 -3.35
C GLY A 28 -4.43 10.33 -2.94
N PHE A 29 -5.40 11.08 -2.41
CA PHE A 29 -6.69 10.55 -1.97
C PHE A 29 -7.88 10.91 -2.86
N GLU A 30 -7.69 11.60 -4.00
CA GLU A 30 -8.80 11.97 -4.90
C GLU A 30 -9.62 10.77 -5.40
N SER A 31 -9.07 9.56 -5.32
CA SER A 31 -9.73 8.30 -5.71
C SER A 31 -9.91 7.30 -4.57
N VAL A 32 -9.68 7.73 -3.33
CA VAL A 32 -9.90 6.95 -2.10
C VAL A 32 -11.23 7.39 -1.49
N SER A 33 -11.98 6.45 -0.93
CA SER A 33 -13.23 6.72 -0.24
C SER A 33 -13.01 7.63 0.97
N GLU A 34 -13.97 8.52 1.22
CA GLU A 34 -13.92 9.43 2.37
C GLU A 34 -13.83 8.66 3.70
N SER A 35 -14.47 7.48 3.79
CA SER A 35 -14.39 6.57 4.93
C SER A 35 -12.96 6.07 5.18
N ALA A 36 -12.24 5.64 4.14
CA ALA A 36 -10.86 5.19 4.28
C ALA A 36 -9.92 6.33 4.67
N ILE A 37 -10.14 7.53 4.12
CA ILE A 37 -9.40 8.74 4.49
C ILE A 37 -9.65 9.09 5.96
N ASN A 38 -10.91 9.11 6.40
CA ASN A 38 -11.28 9.44 7.76
C ASN A 38 -10.74 8.41 8.76
N TRP A 39 -10.81 7.13 8.41
CA TRP A 39 -10.18 6.07 9.19
C TRP A 39 -8.67 6.30 9.32
N PHE A 40 -7.95 6.50 8.21
CA PHE A 40 -6.52 6.76 8.24
C PHE A 40 -6.15 8.01 9.05
N LYS A 41 -6.92 9.11 8.89
CA LYS A 41 -6.77 10.32 9.69
C LYS A 41 -6.98 10.05 11.17
N SER A 42 -7.98 9.26 11.55
CA SER A 42 -8.23 8.91 12.95
C SER A 42 -7.03 8.19 13.61
N LEU A 43 -6.30 7.38 12.83
CA LEU A 43 -5.13 6.65 13.30
C LEU A 43 -3.92 7.56 13.48
N PHE A 44 -3.62 8.41 12.50
CA PHE A 44 -2.34 9.12 12.44
C PHE A 44 -2.42 10.63 12.62
N PHE A 45 -3.61 11.19 12.74
CA PHE A 45 -3.82 12.62 12.94
C PHE A 45 -4.68 12.92 14.16
N LYS A 46 -4.48 14.12 14.71
CA LYS A 46 -5.33 14.71 15.73
C LYS A 46 -5.37 16.21 15.48
N ASP A 47 -6.56 16.79 15.35
CA ASP A 47 -6.75 18.22 15.05
C ASP A 47 -5.95 18.67 13.81
N ASP A 48 -6.02 17.89 12.72
CA ASP A 48 -5.24 18.04 11.46
C ASP A 48 -3.71 18.03 11.63
N LYS A 49 -3.20 17.69 12.81
CA LYS A 49 -1.77 17.53 13.08
C LYS A 49 -1.37 16.07 13.11
N PRO A 50 -0.25 15.69 12.49
CA PRO A 50 0.24 14.32 12.57
C PRO A 50 0.64 13.94 14.00
N LYS A 51 0.24 12.74 14.41
CA LYS A 51 0.67 12.12 15.66
C LYS A 51 2.15 11.76 15.59
N LYS A 52 2.75 11.55 16.77
CA LYS A 52 4.16 11.22 16.94
C LYS A 52 4.62 10.04 16.07
N ALA A 53 3.83 8.96 16.00
CA ALA A 53 4.17 7.78 15.21
C ALA A 53 4.40 8.10 13.72
N LEU A 54 3.55 8.96 13.14
CA LEU A 54 3.69 9.38 11.75
C LEU A 54 4.86 10.36 11.57
N LEU A 55 5.06 11.30 12.49
CA LEU A 55 6.19 12.23 12.46
C LEU A 55 7.54 11.51 12.54
N GLU A 56 7.66 10.52 13.41
CA GLU A 56 8.90 9.74 13.55
C GLU A 56 9.13 8.85 12.32
N LEU A 57 8.08 8.26 11.75
CA LEU A 57 8.16 7.51 10.50
C LEU A 57 8.57 8.41 9.32
N GLN A 58 8.15 9.67 9.27
CA GLN A 58 8.58 10.60 8.22
C GLN A 58 10.05 10.98 8.33
N LYS A 59 10.57 11.13 9.55
CA LYS A 59 11.98 11.45 9.77
C LYS A 59 12.89 10.29 9.38
N GLU A 60 12.46 9.06 9.68
CA GLU A 60 13.22 7.85 9.41
C GLU A 60 12.33 6.75 8.80
N PRO A 61 11.93 6.88 7.52
CA PRO A 61 10.96 5.98 6.89
C PRO A 61 11.46 4.55 6.75
N GLU A 62 12.77 4.34 6.74
CA GLU A 62 13.41 3.02 6.62
C GLU A 62 13.76 2.40 7.97
N ASN A 63 13.50 3.10 9.07
CA ASN A 63 13.74 2.60 10.41
C ASN A 63 12.69 1.56 10.81
N LYS A 64 13.14 0.32 11.02
CA LYS A 64 12.28 -0.83 11.32
C LYS A 64 11.43 -0.63 12.57
N GLU A 65 11.97 0.03 13.59
CA GLU A 65 11.24 0.29 14.84
C GLU A 65 10.07 1.24 14.62
N LYS A 66 10.29 2.31 13.84
CA LYS A 66 9.24 3.28 13.51
C LYS A 66 8.17 2.66 12.62
N GLN A 67 8.58 1.83 11.66
CA GLN A 67 7.65 1.04 10.83
C GLN A 67 6.80 0.10 11.70
N ASN A 68 7.40 -0.61 12.65
CA ASN A 68 6.68 -1.52 13.55
C ASN A 68 5.63 -0.80 14.42
N ILE A 69 5.95 0.41 14.91
CA ILE A 69 4.99 1.21 15.68
C ILE A 69 3.80 1.63 14.81
N ALA A 70 4.06 2.20 13.63
CA ALA A 70 2.98 2.60 12.72
C ALA A 70 2.14 1.40 12.26
N LYS A 71 2.80 0.25 12.05
CA LYS A 71 2.15 -1.02 11.72
C LYS A 71 1.21 -1.47 12.84
N ALA A 72 1.68 -1.52 14.09
CA ALA A 72 0.87 -1.96 15.22
C ALA A 72 -0.40 -1.12 15.39
N ILE A 73 -0.35 0.19 15.08
CA ILE A 73 -1.52 1.07 15.09
C ILE A 73 -2.56 0.63 14.05
N ILE A 74 -2.12 0.30 12.82
CA ILE A 74 -3.00 -0.18 11.75
C ILE A 74 -3.57 -1.55 12.09
N GLU A 75 -2.72 -2.47 12.57
CA GLU A 75 -3.13 -3.84 12.92
C GLU A 75 -4.16 -3.85 14.04
N ASN A 76 -3.92 -3.11 15.13
CA ASN A 76 -4.89 -3.01 16.22
C ASN A 76 -6.23 -2.47 15.72
N SER A 77 -6.21 -1.46 14.84
CA SER A 77 -7.44 -0.94 14.28
C SER A 77 -8.21 -1.98 13.46
N ILE A 78 -7.51 -2.77 12.64
CA ILE A 78 -8.13 -3.85 11.84
C ILE A 78 -8.65 -4.98 12.74
N GLU A 79 -7.95 -5.27 13.84
CA GLU A 79 -8.41 -6.23 14.85
C GLU A 79 -9.71 -5.77 15.52
N ASP A 80 -9.82 -4.48 15.86
CA ASP A 80 -11.05 -3.87 16.38
C ASP A 80 -12.19 -3.88 15.34
N ASN A 81 -11.89 -3.63 14.07
CA ASN A 81 -12.87 -3.70 12.99
C ASN A 81 -12.27 -4.22 11.66
N PRO A 82 -12.63 -5.44 11.23
CA PRO A 82 -12.07 -6.05 10.03
C PRO A 82 -12.44 -5.33 8.72
N GLU A 83 -13.45 -4.45 8.71
CA GLU A 83 -13.79 -3.61 7.55
C GLU A 83 -12.61 -2.71 7.15
N PHE A 84 -11.80 -2.28 8.12
CA PHE A 84 -10.66 -1.41 7.88
C PHE A 84 -9.57 -2.08 7.03
N ASN A 85 -9.60 -3.40 6.91
CA ASN A 85 -8.77 -4.13 5.96
C ASN A 85 -9.07 -3.71 4.51
N ASN A 86 -10.34 -3.43 4.18
CA ASN A 86 -10.72 -2.96 2.86
C ASN A 86 -10.27 -1.50 2.64
N TYR A 87 -10.35 -0.67 3.67
CA TYR A 87 -9.83 0.70 3.61
C TYR A 87 -8.30 0.73 3.42
N LEU A 88 -7.58 -0.14 4.12
CA LEU A 88 -6.14 -0.30 3.93
C LEU A 88 -5.80 -0.69 2.50
N LYS A 89 -6.50 -1.70 1.95
CA LYS A 89 -6.31 -2.12 0.55
C LYS A 89 -6.56 -0.99 -0.43
N GLU A 90 -7.65 -0.24 -0.23
CA GLU A 90 -7.99 0.89 -1.08
C GLU A 90 -6.88 1.96 -1.05
N LEU A 91 -6.40 2.33 0.14
CA LEU A 91 -5.28 3.28 0.29
C LEU A 91 -4.02 2.79 -0.44
N MET A 92 -3.73 1.48 -0.34
CA MET A 92 -2.54 0.88 -0.95
C MET A 92 -2.65 0.74 -2.48
N GLU A 93 -3.83 0.42 -3.01
CA GLU A 93 -4.07 0.32 -4.45
C GLU A 93 -4.04 1.67 -5.16
N LYS A 94 -4.40 2.75 -4.43
CA LYS A 94 -4.42 4.11 -4.95
C LYS A 94 -3.13 4.86 -4.75
N LEU A 95 -2.23 4.36 -3.92
CA LEU A 95 -0.86 4.84 -4.00
C LEU A 95 -0.33 4.56 -5.41
N PRO A 96 0.32 5.55 -6.05
CA PRO A 96 0.95 5.32 -7.34
C PRO A 96 1.82 4.10 -7.11
N LYS A 97 1.47 3.01 -7.82
CA LYS A 97 1.99 1.68 -7.53
C LYS A 97 3.44 1.87 -7.18
N ILE A 98 3.81 1.40 -6.00
CA ILE A 98 5.20 1.10 -5.73
C ILE A 98 5.50 0.09 -6.82
N GLU A 99 5.95 0.59 -7.97
CA GLU A 99 6.82 -0.12 -8.86
C GLU A 99 7.98 -0.42 -7.93
N ASN A 100 7.82 -1.48 -7.14
CA ASN A 100 8.91 -2.39 -6.94
C ASN A 100 9.34 -2.62 -8.36
N THR A 101 10.38 -1.90 -8.75
CA THR A 101 11.25 -2.24 -9.84
C THR A 101 11.83 -3.60 -9.46
N ILE A 102 10.98 -4.64 -9.41
CA ILE A 102 11.38 -5.99 -9.70
C ILE A 102 11.54 -5.92 -11.21
N SER A 103 12.67 -5.38 -11.68
CA SER A 103 13.09 -5.44 -13.09
C SER A 103 13.32 -6.88 -13.56
N ASN A 104 12.66 -7.88 -12.97
CA ASN A 104 12.76 -9.29 -13.29
C ASN A 104 11.48 -10.12 -13.01
N SER A 105 10.34 -9.53 -12.65
CA SER A 105 9.10 -10.33 -12.54
C SER A 105 8.44 -10.44 -13.92
N LYS A 106 8.63 -11.60 -14.57
CA LYS A 106 7.91 -12.07 -15.76
C LYS A 106 6.43 -11.65 -15.67
N ASN A 107 5.92 -11.03 -16.73
CA ASN A 107 4.50 -10.68 -16.87
C ASN A 107 3.62 -11.90 -16.56
N VAL A 108 2.80 -11.81 -15.51
CA VAL A 108 1.77 -12.80 -15.20
C VAL A 108 0.47 -12.32 -15.81
N ASN A 109 -0.01 -12.99 -16.84
CA ASN A 109 -1.34 -12.75 -17.40
C ASN A 109 -2.38 -13.50 -16.56
N THR A 110 -3.26 -12.78 -15.87
CA THR A 110 -4.37 -13.32 -15.07
C THR A 110 -5.72 -13.34 -15.81
N GLY A 111 -5.74 -13.04 -17.11
CA GLY A 111 -6.93 -13.14 -17.96
C GLY A 111 -7.09 -14.53 -18.58
N ASN A 112 -8.34 -14.95 -18.83
CA ASN A 112 -8.61 -16.18 -19.56
C ASN A 112 -8.18 -16.02 -21.02
N VAL A 113 -7.15 -16.74 -21.44
CA VAL A 113 -6.61 -16.64 -22.81
C VAL A 113 -7.31 -17.66 -23.70
N ASN A 114 -8.23 -17.20 -24.53
CA ASN A 114 -8.82 -18.03 -25.59
C ASN A 114 -7.96 -17.95 -26.85
N THR A 115 -6.98 -18.84 -26.99
CA THR A 115 -6.29 -19.05 -28.26
C THR A 115 -7.10 -20.04 -29.10
N GLY A 116 -8.01 -19.53 -29.92
CA GLY A 116 -8.86 -20.30 -30.84
C GLY A 116 -8.10 -21.01 -31.96
N GLY A 117 -7.13 -21.86 -31.61
CA GLY A 117 -6.38 -22.72 -32.53
C GLY A 117 -4.98 -22.26 -32.94
N GLY A 118 -4.39 -21.27 -32.26
CA GLY A 118 -3.02 -20.79 -32.54
C GLY A 118 -2.04 -20.99 -31.37
N ASN A 119 -0.74 -21.08 -31.66
CA ASN A 119 0.31 -21.20 -30.64
C ASN A 119 0.35 -19.94 -29.75
N PHE A 120 0.15 -20.15 -28.45
CA PHE A 120 0.26 -19.12 -27.43
C PHE A 120 1.61 -19.22 -26.72
N ARG A 121 2.42 -18.16 -26.74
CA ARG A 121 3.65 -18.04 -25.95
C ARG A 121 3.56 -16.83 -25.04
N ILE A 122 3.65 -17.06 -23.72
CA ILE A 122 3.95 -16.01 -22.73
C ILE A 122 5.36 -16.31 -22.18
N GLY A 123 6.31 -15.43 -22.50
CA GLY A 123 7.69 -15.49 -22.03
C GLY A 123 8.66 -15.01 -23.12
N ASP A 124 9.80 -14.45 -22.69
CA ASP A 124 10.88 -14.00 -23.58
C ASP A 124 11.38 -15.12 -24.50
N ASP A 125 11.41 -14.81 -25.80
CA ASP A 125 12.04 -15.62 -26.84
C ASP A 125 13.53 -15.26 -26.84
N TYR A 126 14.35 -16.08 -26.19
CA TYR A 126 15.80 -16.00 -26.38
C TYR A 126 16.12 -16.69 -27.71
N GLY A 127 16.02 -15.93 -28.79
CA GLY A 127 16.45 -16.33 -30.11
C GLY A 127 17.92 -16.73 -30.08
N ASN A 128 18.22 -17.87 -30.71
CA ASN A 128 19.58 -18.29 -31.04
C ASN A 128 19.67 -18.46 -32.55
#